data_AF-A0A6M3M6A4-F1
#
_entry.id   AF-A0A6M3M6A4-F1
#
_cell.length_a   1.000
_cell.length_b   1.000
_cell.length_c   1.000
_cell.angle_alpha   90.00
_cell.angle_beta   90.00
_cell.angle_gamma   90.00
#
_symmetry.space_group_name_H-M   'P 1'
#
loop_
_entity.id
_entity.type
_entity.pdbx_description
1 polymer ?
#
loop_
_entity_poly.entity_id
_entity_poly.type
_entity_poly.pdbx_seq_one_letter_code
_entity_poly.pdbx_strand_id
1 'polypeptide(L)' 'MKKLTRDDVRVEVWEERDRLHIGIQNKETGDYPASWWDDEAREMFEQGFFEREPRLKESVLKYAEEMGILK' A
#
# COMPACT_ATOMS: atom_id res chain seq x y z
N MET A 1 12.14 13.81 -11.62
CA MET A 1 10.76 13.41 -11.30
C MET A 1 10.43 13.91 -9.91
N LYS A 2 9.25 14.52 -9.71
CA LYS A 2 8.80 14.90 -8.36
C LYS A 2 8.46 13.60 -7.60
N LYS A 3 9.00 13.43 -6.39
CA LYS A 3 8.70 12.27 -5.54
C LYS A 3 7.30 12.43 -4.94
N LEU A 4 6.49 11.38 -4.98
CA LEU A 4 5.11 11.39 -4.46
C LEU A 4 5.12 11.45 -2.93
N THR A 5 4.17 12.17 -2.36
CA THR A 5 3.93 12.29 -0.92
C THR A 5 2.63 11.57 -0.53
N ARG A 6 2.34 11.43 0.77
CA ARG A 6 1.07 10.88 1.28
C ARG A 6 -0.16 11.59 0.71
N ASP A 7 -0.06 12.90 0.48
CA ASP A 7 -1.17 13.69 -0.04
C ASP A 7 -1.45 13.40 -1.52
N ASP A 8 -0.46 12.92 -2.27
CA ASP A 8 -0.59 12.58 -3.69
C ASP A 8 -1.18 11.17 -3.91
N VAL A 9 -1.24 10.33 -2.87
CA VAL A 9 -1.62 8.92 -2.98
C VAL A 9 -2.75 8.51 -2.04
N ARG A 10 -3.37 7.37 -2.32
CA ARG A 10 -4.29 6.68 -1.40
C ARG A 10 -3.92 5.21 -1.29
N VAL A 11 -4.20 4.62 -0.13
CA VAL A 11 -4.16 3.16 0.03
C VAL A 11 -5.47 2.59 -0.51
N GLU A 12 -5.34 1.71 -1.49
CA GLU A 12 -6.42 0.94 -2.08
C GLU A 12 -6.37 -0.48 -1.51
N VAL A 13 -7.53 -1.03 -1.20
CA VAL A 13 -7.69 -2.39 -0.68
C VAL A 13 -8.84 -3.02 -1.46
N TRP A 14 -8.53 -4.08 -2.19
CA TRP A 14 -9.51 -4.86 -2.93
C TRP A 14 -9.41 -6.31 -2.49
N GLU A 15 -10.54 -6.87 -2.07
CA GLU A 15 -10.63 -8.24 -1.57
C GLU A 15 -11.78 -8.96 -2.28
N GLU A 16 -11.46 -10.09 -2.88
CA GLU A 16 -12.40 -11.09 -3.36
C GLU A 16 -12.12 -12.41 -2.66
N ARG A 17 -13.03 -13.38 -2.75
CA ARG A 17 -13.01 -14.60 -1.92
C ARG A 17 -11.64 -15.27 -1.80
N ASP A 18 -10.92 -15.34 -2.91
CA ASP A 18 -9.61 -16.00 -3.00
C ASP A 18 -8.48 -15.02 -3.35
N ARG A 19 -8.78 -13.71 -3.43
CA ARG A 19 -7.83 -12.68 -3.86
C ARG A 19 -7.74 -11.49 -2.93
N LEU A 20 -6.53 -11.01 -2.71
CA LEU A 20 -6.27 -9.82 -1.92
C LEU A 20 -5.33 -8.89 -2.70
N HIS A 21 -5.68 -7.61 -2.76
CA HIS A 21 -4.81 -6.57 -3.28
C HIS A 21 -4.74 -5.43 -2.27
N ILE A 22 -3.52 -5.00 -2.00
CA ILE A 22 -3.25 -3.76 -1.29
C ILE A 22 -2.30 -2.96 -2.16
N GLY A 23 -2.65 -1.70 -2.43
CA GLY A 23 -1.87 -0.86 -3.32
C GLY A 23 -1.78 0.57 -2.85
N ILE A 24 -0.69 1.23 -3.23
CA ILE A 24 -0.55 2.68 -3.14
C ILE A 24 -0.90 3.21 -4.51
N GLN A 25 -2.00 3.94 -4.62
CA GLN A 25 -2.47 4.48 -5.89
C GLN A 25 -2.25 5.99 -5.94
N ASN A 26 -1.63 6.47 -7.03
CA ASN A 26 -1.55 7.89 -7.35
C ASN A 26 -2.97 8.44 -7.63
N LYS A 27 -3.37 9.50 -6.93
CA LYS A 27 -4.70 10.11 -7.06
C LYS A 27 -4.92 10.81 -8.41
N GLU A 28 -3.86 11.32 -9.03
CA GLU A 28 -3.91 12.05 -10.29
C GLU A 28 -3.92 11.10 -11.50
N THR A 29 -3.00 10.14 -11.53
CA THR A 29 -2.82 9.27 -12.70
C THR A 29 -3.56 7.94 -12.61
N GLY A 30 -3.90 7.49 -11.40
CA GLY A 30 -4.46 6.17 -11.15
C GLY A 30 -3.42 5.03 -11.15
N ASP A 31 -2.15 5.33 -11.41
CA ASP A 31 -1.06 4.35 -11.39
C ASP A 31 -0.77 3.85 -9.99
N TYR A 32 -0.17 2.67 -9.89
CA TYR A 32 0.27 2.08 -8.64
C TYR A 32 1.80 2.12 -8.51
N PRO A 33 2.36 3.12 -7.80
CA PRO A 33 3.77 3.12 -7.41
C PRO A 33 4.23 1.85 -6.68
N ALA A 34 3.31 1.21 -5.95
CA ALA A 34 3.53 -0.09 -5.34
C ALA A 34 2.20 -0.83 -5.18
N SER A 35 2.23 -2.14 -5.36
CA SER A 35 1.09 -3.04 -5.18
C SER A 35 1.57 -4.41 -4.72
N TRP A 36 0.77 -5.03 -3.86
CA TRP A 36 0.99 -6.38 -3.33
C TRP A 36 -0.26 -7.19 -3.57
N TRP A 37 -0.09 -8.39 -4.12
CA TRP A 37 -1.19 -9.29 -4.44
C TRP A 37 -1.08 -10.59 -3.67
N ASP A 38 -2.24 -11.11 -3.27
CA ASP A 38 -2.44 -12.45 -2.76
C ASP A 38 -1.43 -12.83 -1.67
N ASP A 39 -0.50 -13.72 -1.96
CA ASP A 39 0.48 -14.21 -0.97
C ASP A 39 1.47 -13.12 -0.54
N GLU A 40 1.87 -12.21 -1.43
CA GLU A 40 2.72 -11.08 -1.07
C GLU A 40 1.99 -10.16 -0.08
N ALA A 41 0.71 -9.87 -0.35
CA ALA A 41 -0.09 -9.04 0.55
C ALA A 41 -0.25 -9.69 1.93
N ARG A 42 -0.43 -11.03 1.97
CA ARG A 42 -0.52 -11.79 3.24
C ARG A 42 0.81 -11.78 3.99
N GLU A 43 1.92 -11.98 3.29
CA GLU A 43 3.27 -11.96 3.87
C GLU A 43 3.59 -10.60 4.50
N MET A 44 3.14 -9.49 3.91
CA MET A 44 3.30 -8.16 4.52
C MET A 44 2.67 -8.05 5.91
N PHE A 45 1.55 -8.73 6.16
CA PHE A 45 0.96 -8.82 7.49
C PHE A 45 1.74 -9.77 8.41
N GLU A 46 2.17 -10.91 7.91
CA GLU A 46 2.92 -11.92 8.69
C GLU A 46 4.27 -11.37 9.18
N GLN A 47 4.95 -10.59 8.34
CA GLN A 47 6.20 -9.92 8.67
C GLN A 47 6.00 -8.67 9.55
N GLY A 48 4.75 -8.26 9.80
CA GLY A 48 4.41 -7.13 10.65
C GLY A 48 4.62 -5.75 10.01
N PHE A 49 4.82 -5.69 8.68
CA PHE A 49 4.88 -4.44 7.94
C PHE A 49 3.50 -3.81 7.79
N PHE A 50 2.48 -4.63 7.48
CA PHE A 50 1.09 -4.19 7.43
C PHE A 50 0.35 -4.57 8.70
N GLU A 51 -0.43 -3.64 9.20
CA GLU A 51 -1.29 -3.82 10.36
C GLU A 51 -2.73 -4.03 9.91
N ARG A 52 -3.52 -4.77 10.69
CA ARG A 52 -4.97 -4.89 10.43
C ARG A 52 -5.69 -3.56 10.71
N GLU A 53 -6.90 -3.42 10.17
CA GLU A 53 -7.78 -2.30 10.49
C GLU A 53 -7.92 -2.09 12.01
N PRO A 54 -7.94 -0.83 12.50
CA PRO A 54 -8.05 0.42 11.74
C PRO A 54 -6.71 1.02 11.26
N ARG A 55 -5.58 0.33 11.45
CA ARG A 55 -4.23 0.90 11.23
C ARG A 55 -3.62 0.58 9.87
N LEU A 56 -4.30 -0.22 9.04
CA LEU A 56 -3.79 -0.69 7.75
C LEU A 56 -3.25 0.45 6.89
N LYS A 57 -4.06 1.48 6.65
CA LYS A 57 -3.67 2.61 5.79
C LYS A 57 -2.40 3.30 6.26
N GLU A 58 -2.28 3.53 7.56
CA GLU A 58 -1.11 4.19 8.14
C GLU A 58 0.13 3.31 8.01
N SER A 59 0.02 2.01 8.33
CA SER A 59 1.14 1.07 8.23
C SER A 59 1.66 0.90 6.79
N VAL A 60 0.77 0.85 5.80
CA VAL A 60 1.14 0.76 4.37
C VAL A 60 1.86 2.04 3.91
N LEU A 61 1.33 3.22 4.27
CA LEU A 61 1.98 4.49 3.91
C LEU A 61 3.35 4.64 4.58
N LYS A 62 3.46 4.27 5.86
CA LYS A 62 4.72 4.29 6.59
C LYS A 62 5.75 3.35 5.96
N TYR A 63 5.37 2.12 5.64
CA TYR A 63 6.24 1.18 4.95
C TYR A 63 6.75 1.75 3.62
N ALA A 64 5.87 2.41 2.87
CA ALA A 64 6.24 3.04 1.60
C ALA A 64 7.26 4.17 1.75
N GLU A 65 7.18 4.95 2.82
CA GLU A 65 8.16 5.98 3.16
C GLU A 65 9.51 5.36 3.55
N GLU A 66 9.49 4.33 4.40
CA GLU A 66 10.69 3.61 4.85
C GLU A 66 11.43 2.93 3.68
N MET A 67 10.69 2.40 2.71
CA MET A 67 11.24 1.81 1.48
C MET A 67 11.61 2.86 0.41
N GLY A 68 11.35 4.14 0.68
CA GLY A 68 11.66 5.23 -0.23
C GLY A 68 10.76 5.30 -1.47
N ILE A 69 9.63 4.59 -1.49
CA ILE A 69 8.59 4.68 -2.53
C ILE A 69 7.92 6.06 -2.45
N LEU A 70 7.58 6.50 -1.24
CA LEU A 70 7.08 7.85 -0.96
C LEU A 70 8.16 8.73 -0.35
N LYS A 71 7.90 10.05 -0.37
CA LYS A 71 8.67 11.07 0.33
C LYS A 71 7.98 11.48 1.62
#